data_AF-A0A9E4KV43-F1
#
_entry.id   AF-A0A9E4KV43-F1
#
_cell.length_a   1.000
_cell.length_b   1.000
_cell.length_c   1.000
_cell.angle_alpha   90.00
_cell.angle_beta   90.00
_cell.angle_gamma   90.00
#
_symmetry.space_group_name_H-M   'P 1'
#
loop_
_entity.id
_entity.type
_entity.pdbx_description
1 polymer ?
#
loop_
_entity_poly.entity_id
_entity_poly.type
_entity_poly.pdbx_seq_one_letter_code
_entity_poly.pdbx_strand_id
1 'polypeptide(L)'
;MSAAGTAMMAVGLFFIAVAALGLLRMPDFYTRVHAVSKSDTLGIALVLAGLALHDGATIVSLKLVLILMFIAMANPIGAHVLTRSALQSGLAPWKRTRADPEGQA
;
A
#
# COMPACT_ATOMS: atom_id res chain seq x y z
N MET A 1 16.54 17.18 -15.38
CA MET A 1 15.72 15.95 -15.44
C MET A 1 16.59 14.78 -15.02
N SER A 2 16.49 14.32 -13.77
CA SER A 2 17.28 13.17 -13.32
C SER A 2 16.63 11.88 -13.83
N ALA A 3 17.32 11.14 -14.70
CA ALA A 3 16.81 9.86 -15.23
C ALA A 3 16.49 8.86 -14.10
N ALA A 4 17.27 8.89 -13.02
CA ALA A 4 17.02 8.12 -11.81
C ALA A 4 15.69 8.49 -11.12
N GLY A 5 15.38 9.79 -11.01
CA GLY A 5 14.12 10.25 -10.41
C GLY A 5 12.91 9.78 -11.22
N THR A 6 12.96 9.91 -12.54
CA THR A 6 11.90 9.43 -13.44
C THR A 6 11.73 7.90 -13.35
N ALA A 7 12.83 7.15 -13.29
CA ALA A 7 12.77 5.69 -13.14
C ALA A 7 12.10 5.28 -11.80
N MET A 8 12.46 5.94 -10.70
CA MET A 8 11.82 5.70 -9.40
C MET A 8 10.32 6.01 -9.42
N MET A 9 9.92 7.12 -10.04
CA MET A 9 8.50 7.46 -10.21
C MET A 9 7.75 6.41 -11.04
N ALA A 10 8.35 5.92 -12.14
CA ALA A 10 7.75 4.91 -13.00
C ALA A 10 7.56 3.57 -12.25
N VAL A 11 8.55 3.15 -11.47
CA VAL A 11 8.44 1.94 -10.63
C VAL A 11 7.40 2.16 -9.52
N GLY A 12 7.38 3.33 -8.89
CA GLY A 12 6.36 3.67 -7.89
C GLY A 12 4.94 3.64 -8.47
N LEU A 13 4.74 4.19 -9.66
CA LEU A 13 3.48 4.14 -10.40
C LEU A 13 3.05 2.69 -10.69
N PHE A 14 3.99 1.83 -11.07
CA PHE A 14 3.72 0.40 -11.25
C PHE A 14 3.17 -0.25 -9.98
N PHE A 15 3.77 0.01 -8.80
CA PHE A 15 3.26 -0.51 -7.53
C PHE A 15 1.86 0.03 -7.19
N ILE A 16 1.59 1.31 -7.46
CA ILE A 16 0.26 1.90 -7.26
C ILE A 16 -0.77 1.24 -8.18
N ALA A 17 -0.43 1.03 -9.46
CA ALA A 17 -1.31 0.36 -10.42
C ALA A 17 -1.60 -1.10 -10.02
N VAL A 18 -0.57 -1.85 -9.58
CA VAL A 18 -0.73 -3.22 -9.09
C VAL A 18 -1.60 -3.26 -7.83
N ALA A 19 -1.44 -2.31 -6.91
CA ALA A 19 -2.28 -2.21 -5.72
C ALA A 19 -3.74 -1.88 -6.08
N ALA A 20 -3.98 -0.98 -7.03
CA ALA A 20 -5.32 -0.67 -7.52
C ALA A 20 -5.99 -1.90 -8.16
N LEU A 21 -5.25 -2.66 -8.98
CA LEU A 21 -5.71 -3.94 -9.51
C LEU A 21 -5.96 -4.97 -8.40
N GLY A 22 -5.08 -5.02 -7.39
CA GLY A 22 -5.24 -5.86 -6.20
C GLY A 22 -6.50 -5.50 -5.42
N LEU A 23 -6.80 -4.21 -5.24
CA LEU A 23 -8.00 -3.75 -4.56
C LEU A 23 -9.28 -4.21 -5.27
N LEU A 24 -9.28 -4.21 -6.62
CA LEU A 24 -10.43 -4.64 -7.42
C LEU A 24 -10.55 -6.17 -7.51
N ARG A 25 -9.42 -6.90 -7.53
CA ARG A 25 -9.40 -8.35 -7.81
C ARG A 25 -9.35 -9.23 -6.55
N MET A 26 -8.91 -8.71 -5.41
CA MET A 26 -8.76 -9.50 -4.19
C MET A 26 -10.12 -9.86 -3.56
N PRO A 27 -10.25 -11.10 -3.04
CA PRO A 27 -11.54 -11.69 -2.68
C PRO A 27 -12.13 -11.12 -1.37
N ASP A 28 -11.31 -10.57 -0.47
CA ASP A 28 -11.79 -10.10 0.83
C ASP A 28 -11.24 -8.72 1.22
N PHE A 29 -11.77 -8.20 2.32
CA PHE A 29 -11.34 -6.93 2.88
C PHE A 29 -9.86 -6.91 3.32
N TYR A 30 -9.38 -7.95 3.99
CA TYR A 30 -8.03 -8.01 4.57
C TYR A 30 -6.94 -8.06 3.50
N THR A 31 -7.16 -8.86 2.46
CA THR A 31 -6.33 -9.00 1.26
C THR A 31 -6.34 -7.73 0.42
N ARG A 32 -7.46 -7.00 0.38
CA ARG A 32 -7.55 -5.65 -0.20
C ARG A 32 -6.74 -4.62 0.59
N VAL A 33 -6.89 -4.59 1.93
CA VAL A 33 -6.09 -3.72 2.81
C VAL A 33 -4.60 -4.01 2.63
N HIS A 34 -4.21 -5.29 2.58
CA HIS A 34 -2.83 -5.68 2.32
C HIS A 34 -2.32 -5.24 0.93
N ALA A 35 -3.17 -5.28 -0.10
CA ALA A 35 -2.80 -4.77 -1.43
C ALA A 35 -2.54 -3.25 -1.39
N VAL A 36 -3.40 -2.48 -0.70
CA VAL A 36 -3.24 -1.01 -0.55
C VAL A 36 -1.99 -0.67 0.28
N SER A 37 -1.70 -1.41 1.35
CA SER A 37 -0.50 -1.14 2.15
C SER A 37 0.82 -1.28 1.35
N LYS A 38 0.83 -2.08 0.28
CA LYS A 38 1.98 -2.19 -0.63
C LYS A 38 2.17 -0.95 -1.50
N SER A 39 1.08 -0.33 -2.00
CA SER A 39 1.22 0.93 -2.74
C SER A 39 1.74 2.05 -1.86
N ASP A 40 1.43 2.06 -0.58
CA ASP A 40 1.85 3.15 0.28
C ASP A 40 3.32 3.05 0.67
N THR A 41 3.75 1.85 1.06
CA THR A 41 5.12 1.58 1.51
C THR A 41 6.14 1.56 0.38
N LEU A 42 5.77 1.09 -0.81
CA LEU A 42 6.66 1.04 -1.97
C LEU A 42 6.30 2.07 -3.03
N GLY A 43 5.02 2.16 -3.42
CA GLY A 43 4.57 3.05 -4.49
C GLY A 43 4.76 4.53 -4.17
N ILE A 44 4.04 5.04 -3.17
CA ILE A 44 4.10 6.44 -2.72
C ILE A 44 5.52 6.78 -2.28
N ALA A 45 6.19 5.89 -1.54
CA ALA A 45 7.58 6.10 -1.14
C ALA A 45 8.53 6.31 -2.32
N LEU A 46 8.45 5.48 -3.37
CA LEU A 46 9.27 5.61 -4.56
C LEU A 46 8.93 6.86 -5.39
N VAL A 47 7.64 7.20 -5.49
CA VAL A 47 7.21 8.41 -6.22
C VAL A 47 7.71 9.67 -5.51
N LEU A 48 7.53 9.77 -4.19
CA LEU A 48 7.97 10.92 -3.41
C LEU A 48 9.50 11.02 -3.36
N ALA A 49 10.20 9.89 -3.23
CA ALA A 49 11.66 9.88 -3.29
C ALA A 49 12.17 10.28 -4.69
N GLY A 50 11.56 9.75 -5.76
CA GLY A 50 11.88 10.15 -7.13
C GLY A 50 11.64 11.64 -7.38
N LEU A 51 10.58 12.20 -6.82
CA LEU A 51 10.25 13.63 -6.92
C LEU A 51 11.24 14.50 -6.14
N ALA A 52 11.65 14.08 -4.95
CA ALA A 52 12.69 14.75 -4.19
C ALA A 52 14.05 14.72 -4.94
N LEU A 53 14.39 13.60 -5.59
CA LEU A 53 15.59 13.49 -6.44
C LEU A 53 15.48 14.31 -7.73
N HIS A 54 14.26 14.57 -8.22
CA HIS A 54 14.03 15.38 -9.41
C HIS A 54 14.18 16.89 -9.10
N ASP A 55 13.64 17.33 -7.96
CA ASP A 55 13.65 18.74 -7.54
C ASP A 55 14.96 19.15 -6.85
N GLY A 56 15.72 18.20 -6.29
CA GLY A 56 16.99 18.45 -5.61
C GLY A 56 16.80 18.86 -4.14
N ALA A 57 17.83 19.42 -3.50
CA ALA A 57 17.79 19.80 -2.08
C ALA A 57 17.06 21.14 -1.85
N THR A 58 15.75 21.15 -2.07
CA THR A 58 14.88 22.33 -1.92
C THR A 58 13.96 22.20 -0.70
N ILE A 59 13.28 23.30 -0.34
CA ILE A 59 12.20 23.31 0.65
C ILE A 59 11.06 22.35 0.24
N VAL A 60 10.83 22.17 -1.06
CA VAL A 60 9.83 21.23 -1.57
C VAL A 60 10.23 19.80 -1.22
N SER A 61 11.47 19.40 -1.48
CA SER A 61 11.96 18.06 -1.13
C SER A 61 11.89 17.78 0.37
N LEU A 62 12.15 18.78 1.22
CA LEU A 62 11.93 18.65 2.66
C LEU A 62 10.46 18.35 3.00
N LYS A 63 9.52 19.07 2.38
CA LYS A 63 8.08 18.80 2.55
C LYS A 63 7.71 17.40 2.08
N LEU A 64 8.26 16.92 0.97
CA LEU A 64 8.02 15.56 0.46
C LEU A 64 8.50 14.48 1.44
N VAL A 65 9.67 14.67 2.05
CA VAL A 65 10.20 13.76 3.09
C VAL A 65 9.32 13.76 4.33
N LEU A 66 8.84 14.93 4.77
CA LEU A 66 7.91 15.03 5.90
C LEU A 66 6.58 14.33 5.61
N ILE A 67 6.04 14.50 4.40
CA ILE A 67 4.83 13.78 3.95
C ILE A 67 5.08 12.27 3.96
N LEU A 68 6.23 11.81 3.44
CA LEU A 68 6.58 10.39 3.43
C LEU A 68 6.65 9.81 4.85
N MET A 69 7.30 10.52 5.78
CA MET A 69 7.39 10.11 7.18
C MET A 69 6.00 10.04 7.83
N PHE A 70 5.16 11.05 7.58
CA PHE A 70 3.79 11.07 8.09
C PHE A 70 2.98 9.88 7.58
N ILE A 71 3.01 9.62 6.26
CA ILE A 71 2.31 8.48 5.65
C ILE A 71 2.83 7.16 6.22
N ALA A 72 4.15 7.01 6.38
CA ALA A 72 4.76 5.81 6.92
C ALA A 72 4.33 5.50 8.37
N MET A 73 3.98 6.52 9.16
CA MET A 73 3.43 6.35 10.51
C MET A 73 1.90 6.22 10.52
N ALA A 74 1.20 7.04 9.74
CA ALA A 74 -0.26 7.08 9.72
C ALA A 74 -0.86 5.79 9.13
N ASN A 75 -0.24 5.23 8.10
CA ASN A 75 -0.78 4.07 7.41
C ASN A 75 -0.78 2.77 8.23
N PRO A 76 0.29 2.37 8.97
CA PRO A 76 0.21 1.20 9.83
C PRO A 76 -0.83 1.36 10.95
N ILE A 77 -0.98 2.57 11.50
CA ILE A 77 -2.02 2.86 12.50
C ILE A 77 -3.41 2.72 11.87
N GLY A 78 -3.64 3.36 10.72
CA GLY A 78 -4.89 3.30 9.98
C GLY A 78 -5.26 1.87 9.57
N ALA A 79 -4.32 1.12 8.99
CA ALA A 79 -4.52 -0.27 8.60
C ALA A 79 -4.84 -1.17 9.80
N HIS A 80 -4.17 -0.97 10.94
CA HIS A 80 -4.44 -1.73 12.15
C HIS A 80 -5.85 -1.45 12.71
N VAL A 81 -6.21 -0.18 12.86
CA VAL A 81 -7.54 0.22 13.35
C VAL A 81 -8.64 -0.27 12.41
N LEU A 82 -8.43 -0.12 11.10
CA LEU A 82 -9.37 -0.54 10.08
C LEU A 82 -9.58 -2.07 10.09
N THR A 83 -8.50 -2.83 10.20
CA THR A 83 -8.53 -4.31 10.32
C THR A 83 -9.24 -4.74 11.60
N ARG A 84 -8.92 -4.10 12.74
CA ARG A 84 -9.53 -4.39 14.04
C ARG A 84 -11.04 -4.09 14.03
N SER A 85 -11.44 -2.97 13.42
CA SER A 85 -12.84 -2.61 13.26
C SER A 85 -13.58 -3.63 12.38
N ALA A 86 -12.97 -4.06 11.27
CA ALA A 86 -13.57 -5.06 10.39
C ALA A 86 -13.82 -6.39 11.12
N LEU A 87 -12.86 -6.85 11.93
CA LEU A 87 -13.02 -8.04 12.77
C LEU A 87 -14.17 -7.87 13.77
N GLN A 88 -14.26 -6.70 14.43
CA GLN A 88 -15.34 -6.40 15.38
C GLN A 88 -16.72 -6.30 14.72
N SER A 89 -16.77 -5.90 13.45
CA SER A 89 -18.00 -5.88 12.63
C SER A 89 -18.40 -7.26 12.08
N GLY A 90 -17.66 -8.33 12.41
CA GLY A 90 -17.98 -9.69 11.99
C GLY A 90 -17.52 -10.05 10.57
N LEU A 91 -16.66 -9.25 9.93
CA LEU A 91 -16.08 -9.60 8.64
C LEU A 91 -15.05 -10.73 8.82
N ALA A 92 -15.41 -11.94 8.39
CA ALA A 92 -14.51 -13.08 8.42
C ALA A 92 -13.44 -13.00 7.31
N PRO A 93 -12.16 -13.29 7.60
CA PRO A 93 -11.14 -13.43 6.57
C PRO A 93 -11.49 -14.56 5.60
N TRP A 94 -11.23 -14.34 4.32
CA TRP A 94 -11.42 -15.35 3.30
C TRP A 94 -10.42 -16.48 3.50
N LYS A 95 -10.94 -17.70 3.57
CA LYS A 95 -10.17 -18.93 3.57
C LYS A 95 -10.40 -19.60 2.23
N ARG A 96 -9.31 -19.95 1.53
CA ARG A 96 -9.44 -20.83 0.36
C ARG A 96 -9.96 -22.16 0.87
N THR A 97 -11.17 -22.54 0.50
CA THR A 97 -11.66 -23.91 0.68
C THR A 97 -10.67 -24.82 -0.04
N ARG A 98 -9.73 -25.42 0.70
CA ARG A 98 -9.25 -26.74 0.33
C ARG A 98 -10.52 -27.58 0.38
N ALA A 99 -10.88 -28.25 -0.71
CA ALA A 99 -11.79 -29.36 -0.60
C ALA A 99 -11.11 -30.29 0.42
N ASP A 100 -11.53 -30.21 1.68
CA ASP A 100 -11.19 -31.19 2.67
C ASP A 100 -12.10 -32.36 2.33
N PRO A 101 -11.57 -33.52 1.90
CA PRO A 101 -12.41 -34.66 1.57
C PRO A 101 -13.12 -35.25 2.79
N GLU A 102 -12.93 -34.72 4.00
CA GLU A 102 -13.41 -35.37 5.22
C GLU A 102 -14.21 -34.42 6.12
N GLY A 103 -15.47 -34.79 6.33
CA GLY A 103 -16.06 -34.75 7.66
C GLY A 103 -16.95 -33.57 7.96
N GLN A 104 -18.19 -33.65 7.48
CA GLN A 104 -19.34 -33.27 8.30
C GLN A 104 -19.27 -34.08 9.61
N ALA A 105 -19.35 -33.40 10.75
CA ALA A 105 -19.85 -33.94 12.00
C ALA A 105 -20.58 -32.82 12.75
#